data_AF-A0A0B4D095-F1
#
_entry.id   AF-A0A0B4D095-F1
#
_cell.length_a   1.000
_cell.length_b   1.000
_cell.length_c   1.000
_cell.angle_alpha   90.00
_cell.angle_beta   90.00
_cell.angle_gamma   90.00
#
_symmetry.space_group_name_H-M   'P 1'
#
loop_
_entity.id
_entity.type
_entity.pdbx_description
1 polymer ?
#
loop_
_entity_poly.entity_id
_entity_poly.type
_entity_poly.pdbx_seq_one_letter_code
_entity_poly.pdbx_strand_id
1 'polypeptide(L)'
;MPKSKPDPAKVTPATAPLTAFNPVAAQAWMEMTSACSTFALDRMQKALAAQQAMMTCTSPAALMQVHSDYCRDAAQDYSEQTARMMALMTSATGQRAADGTSPFSRKYDDVPL
;
A
#
# COMPACT_ATOMS: atom_id res chain seq x y z
N MET A 1 13.97 13.84 -40.54
CA MET A 1 13.04 12.97 -39.78
C MET A 1 12.80 13.60 -38.41
N PRO A 2 11.61 14.14 -38.12
CA PRO A 2 11.33 14.73 -36.81
C PRO A 2 11.07 13.63 -35.78
N LYS A 3 11.79 13.64 -34.67
CA LYS A 3 11.56 12.73 -33.53
C LYS A 3 10.34 13.24 -32.75
N SER A 4 9.21 12.54 -32.87
CA SER A 4 8.02 12.81 -32.06
C SER A 4 8.34 12.70 -30.57
N LYS A 5 8.00 13.74 -29.80
CA LYS A 5 8.05 13.72 -28.33
C LYS A 5 6.99 12.77 -27.78
N PRO A 6 7.29 12.01 -26.71
CA PRO A 6 6.32 11.10 -26.12
C PRO A 6 5.20 11.87 -25.41
N ASP A 7 3.99 11.39 -25.63
CA ASP A 7 2.71 11.91 -25.16
C ASP A 7 2.51 11.60 -23.67
N PRO A 8 2.22 12.59 -22.79
CA PRO A 8 2.05 12.36 -21.35
C PRO A 8 0.84 11.48 -21.00
N ALA A 9 -0.06 11.20 -21.95
CA ALA A 9 -1.17 10.26 -21.78
C ALA A 9 -0.72 8.78 -21.76
N LYS A 10 0.55 8.48 -22.08
CA LYS A 10 1.12 7.13 -22.04
C LYS A 10 2.15 7.01 -20.93
N VAL A 11 1.69 7.07 -19.69
CA VAL A 11 2.47 6.52 -18.56
C VAL A 11 2.43 5.00 -18.69
N THR A 12 3.32 4.45 -19.51
CA THR A 12 3.56 3.00 -19.60
C THR A 12 4.38 2.54 -18.39
N PRO A 13 4.26 1.26 -17.98
CA PRO A 13 5.01 0.66 -16.86
C PRO A 13 6.55 0.77 -17.00
N ALA A 14 7.04 1.18 -18.17
CA ALA A 14 8.44 1.49 -18.44
C ALA A 14 8.98 2.76 -17.73
N THR A 15 8.13 3.59 -17.13
CA THR A 15 8.55 4.75 -16.30
C THR A 15 8.62 4.45 -14.80
N ALA A 16 8.15 3.28 -14.37
CA ALA A 16 8.27 2.79 -12.99
C ALA A 16 9.72 2.78 -12.44
N PRO A 17 10.77 2.51 -13.23
CA PRO A 17 12.15 2.58 -12.75
C PRO A 17 12.59 4.01 -12.41
N LEU A 18 12.01 5.04 -13.03
CA LEU A 18 12.36 6.44 -12.76
C LEU A 18 11.70 6.96 -11.47
N THR A 19 10.60 6.33 -11.02
CA THR A 19 10.03 6.57 -9.68
C THR A 19 10.74 5.79 -8.57
N ALA A 20 11.50 4.72 -8.91
CA ALA A 20 12.23 3.91 -7.94
C ALA A 20 13.46 4.63 -7.32
N PHE A 21 13.88 5.76 -7.89
CA PHE A 21 14.98 6.59 -7.35
C PHE A 21 14.49 7.79 -6.51
N ASN A 22 13.20 7.87 -6.20
CA ASN A 22 12.69 8.87 -5.26
C ASN A 22 12.78 8.30 -3.81
N PRO A 23 13.56 8.92 -2.91
CA PRO A 23 13.72 8.44 -1.53
C PRO A 23 12.39 8.35 -0.76
N VAL A 24 11.43 9.24 -1.05
CA VAL A 24 10.07 9.21 -0.47
C VAL A 24 9.30 7.97 -0.94
N ALA A 25 9.40 7.64 -2.23
CA ALA A 25 8.76 6.45 -2.78
C ALA A 25 9.40 5.16 -2.25
N ALA A 26 10.73 5.13 -2.10
CA ALA A 26 11.44 4.00 -1.52
C ALA A 26 11.08 3.80 -0.04
N GLN A 27 10.96 4.88 0.75
CA GLN A 27 10.53 4.81 2.14
C GLN A 27 9.09 4.30 2.26
N ALA A 28 8.15 4.86 1.47
CA ALA A 28 6.77 4.39 1.45
C ALA A 28 6.65 2.90 1.07
N TRP A 29 7.48 2.44 0.12
CA TRP A 29 7.55 1.02 -0.24
C TRP A 29 8.05 0.14 0.91
N MET A 30 9.09 0.57 1.64
CA MET A 30 9.59 -0.17 2.81
C MET A 30 8.54 -0.22 3.93
N GLU A 31 7.87 0.90 4.22
CA GLU A 31 6.81 0.96 5.23
C GLU A 31 5.62 0.07 4.87
N MET A 32 5.20 0.06 3.60
CA MET A 32 4.16 -0.83 3.09
C MET A 32 4.57 -2.30 3.22
N THR A 33 5.79 -2.65 2.80
CA THR A 33 6.28 -4.03 2.86
C THR A 33 6.36 -4.52 4.31
N SER A 34 6.88 -3.67 5.21
CA SER A 34 6.94 -3.95 6.64
C SER A 34 5.54 -4.15 7.23
N ALA A 35 4.59 -3.26 6.93
CA ALA A 35 3.22 -3.37 7.40
C ALA A 35 2.55 -4.67 6.92
N CYS A 36 2.80 -5.09 5.67
CA CYS A 36 2.30 -6.36 5.14
C CYS A 36 2.92 -7.57 5.84
N SER A 37 4.24 -7.56 6.09
CA SER A 37 4.92 -8.65 6.78
C SER A 37 4.44 -8.81 8.23
N THR A 38 4.32 -7.71 8.98
CA THR A 38 3.78 -7.73 10.35
C THR A 38 2.36 -8.28 10.36
N PHE A 39 1.49 -7.76 9.48
CA PHE A 39 0.11 -8.21 9.38
C PHE A 39 0.01 -9.72 9.09
N ALA A 40 0.81 -10.22 8.14
CA ALA A 40 0.80 -11.64 7.78
C ALA A 40 1.21 -12.53 8.96
N LEU A 41 2.26 -12.14 9.71
CA LEU A 41 2.72 -12.87 10.88
C LEU A 41 1.68 -12.87 12.00
N ASP A 42 1.10 -11.71 12.31
CA ASP A 42 0.06 -11.59 13.36
C ASP A 42 -1.16 -12.43 13.01
N ARG A 43 -1.61 -12.39 11.75
CA ARG A 43 -2.77 -13.16 11.31
C ARG A 43 -2.50 -14.66 11.32
N MET A 44 -1.28 -15.08 11.00
CA MET A 44 -0.86 -16.49 11.10
C MET A 44 -0.87 -16.97 12.54
N GLN A 45 -0.36 -16.18 13.49
CA GLN A 45 -0.42 -16.52 14.92
C GLN A 45 -1.86 -16.65 15.42
N LYS A 46 -2.72 -15.70 15.08
CA LYS A 46 -4.16 -15.76 15.41
C LYS A 46 -4.85 -16.99 14.79
N ALA A 47 -4.46 -17.40 13.59
CA ALA A 47 -4.98 -18.61 12.94
C ALA A 47 -4.56 -19.88 13.68
N LEU A 48 -3.30 -20.00 14.07
CA LEU A 48 -2.83 -21.14 14.88
C LEU A 48 -3.53 -21.20 16.23
N ALA A 49 -3.70 -20.06 16.92
CA ALA A 49 -4.41 -20.00 18.19
C ALA A 49 -5.88 -20.44 18.06
N ALA A 50 -6.58 -19.96 17.02
CA ALA A 50 -7.97 -20.37 16.78
C ALA A 50 -8.09 -21.84 16.41
N GLN A 51 -7.17 -22.38 15.59
CA GLN A 51 -7.13 -23.81 15.27
C GLN A 51 -6.91 -24.65 16.52
N GLN A 52 -5.99 -24.24 17.39
CA GLN A 52 -5.74 -24.91 18.66
C GLN A 52 -6.99 -24.89 19.55
N ALA A 53 -7.66 -23.75 19.68
CA ALA A 53 -8.91 -23.63 20.42
C ALA A 53 -10.02 -24.53 19.84
N MET A 54 -10.19 -24.54 18.51
CA MET A 54 -11.16 -25.42 17.84
C MET A 54 -10.89 -26.90 18.11
N MET A 55 -9.63 -27.35 18.13
CA MET A 55 -9.27 -28.74 18.43
C MET A 55 -9.55 -29.14 19.89
N THR A 56 -9.64 -28.19 20.80
CA THR A 56 -9.97 -28.45 22.22
C THR A 56 -11.47 -28.42 22.52
N CYS A 57 -12.31 -28.05 21.55
CA CYS A 57 -13.76 -27.96 21.73
C CYS A 57 -14.39 -29.36 21.86
N THR A 58 -15.27 -29.52 22.85
CA THR A 58 -15.99 -30.79 23.11
C THR A 58 -17.42 -30.82 22.54
N SER A 59 -17.88 -29.71 21.96
CA SER A 59 -19.20 -29.62 21.33
C SER A 59 -19.17 -28.84 20.02
N PRO A 60 -20.07 -29.16 19.07
CA PRO A 60 -20.20 -28.39 17.82
C PRO A 60 -20.54 -26.91 18.05
N ALA A 61 -21.34 -26.61 19.07
CA ALA A 61 -21.70 -25.23 19.41
C ALA A 61 -20.48 -24.41 19.86
N ALA A 62 -19.62 -24.98 20.71
CA ALA A 62 -18.39 -24.32 21.13
C ALA A 62 -17.41 -24.10 19.95
N LEU A 63 -17.28 -25.10 19.07
CA LEU A 63 -16.47 -24.97 17.86
C LEU A 63 -16.99 -23.84 16.96
N MET A 64 -18.30 -23.80 16.71
CA MET A 64 -18.93 -22.76 15.91
C MET A 64 -18.72 -21.36 16.50
N GLN A 65 -18.77 -21.24 17.83
CA GLN A 65 -18.47 -19.98 18.51
C GLN A 65 -17.04 -19.52 18.22
N VAL A 66 -16.04 -20.38 18.48
CA VAL A 66 -14.62 -20.07 18.20
C VAL A 66 -14.39 -19.69 16.74
N HIS A 67 -15.01 -20.44 15.81
CA HIS A 67 -14.90 -20.14 14.39
C HIS A 67 -15.53 -18.80 14.01
N SER A 68 -16.71 -18.49 14.56
CA SER A 68 -17.40 -17.23 14.30
C SER A 68 -16.61 -16.03 14.84
N ASP A 69 -16.03 -16.16 16.04
CA ASP A 69 -15.20 -15.13 16.65
C ASP A 69 -13.95 -14.90 15.80
N TYR A 70 -13.26 -15.98 15.38
CA TYR A 70 -12.12 -15.89 14.48
C TYR A 70 -12.43 -15.15 13.16
N CYS A 71 -13.58 -15.45 12.56
CA CYS A 71 -14.00 -14.83 11.30
C CYS A 71 -14.35 -13.35 11.47
N ARG A 72 -15.03 -12.99 12.57
CA ARG A 72 -15.33 -11.59 12.91
C ARG A 72 -14.03 -10.81 13.09
N ASP A 73 -13.12 -11.34 13.88
CA ASP A 73 -11.84 -10.68 14.17
C ASP A 73 -10.98 -10.58 12.90
N ALA A 74 -11.02 -11.59 12.02
CA ALA A 74 -10.37 -11.53 10.71
C ALA A 74 -10.89 -10.35 9.88
N ALA A 75 -12.22 -10.19 9.79
CA ALA A 75 -12.83 -9.14 8.99
C ALA A 75 -12.42 -7.74 9.50
N GLN A 76 -12.34 -7.57 10.82
CA GLN A 76 -11.85 -6.34 11.43
C GLN A 76 -10.37 -6.10 11.11
N ASP A 77 -9.51 -7.08 11.35
CA ASP A 77 -8.07 -7.00 11.09
C ASP A 77 -7.77 -6.60 9.64
N TYR A 78 -8.42 -7.23 8.66
CA TYR A 78 -8.24 -6.90 7.24
C TYR A 78 -8.75 -5.51 6.89
N SER A 79 -9.84 -5.06 7.51
CA SER A 79 -10.39 -3.73 7.30
C SER A 79 -9.44 -2.65 7.84
N GLU A 80 -8.90 -2.85 9.03
CA GLU A 80 -7.89 -1.98 9.64
C GLU A 80 -6.60 -1.93 8.81
N GLN A 81 -6.12 -3.09 8.35
CA GLN A 81 -4.93 -3.14 7.49
C GLN A 81 -5.15 -2.44 6.15
N THR A 82 -6.35 -2.57 5.56
CA THR A 82 -6.71 -1.85 4.34
C THR A 82 -6.72 -0.34 4.57
N ALA A 83 -7.32 0.13 5.66
CA ALA A 83 -7.33 1.54 6.02
C ALA A 83 -5.91 2.08 6.25
N ARG A 84 -5.07 1.32 6.95
CA ARG A 84 -3.64 1.64 7.15
C ARG A 84 -2.90 1.75 5.81
N MET A 85 -3.15 0.81 4.90
CA MET A 85 -2.49 0.81 3.59
C MET A 85 -2.91 2.02 2.74
N MET A 86 -4.20 2.37 2.77
CA MET A 86 -4.71 3.58 2.13
C MET A 86 -4.08 4.85 2.69
N ALA A 87 -3.88 4.91 4.01
CA ALA A 87 -3.20 6.03 4.66
C ALA A 87 -1.74 6.16 4.22
N LEU A 88 -0.98 5.05 4.17
CA LEU A 88 0.41 5.02 3.70
C LEU A 88 0.54 5.44 2.23
N MET A 89 -0.38 4.99 1.37
CA MET A 89 -0.39 5.41 -0.03
C MET A 89 -0.74 6.90 -0.20
N THR A 90 -1.68 7.40 0.59
CA THR A 90 -2.12 8.80 0.53
C THR A 90 -1.03 9.74 1.05
N SER A 91 -0.34 9.39 2.15
CA SER A 91 0.76 10.18 2.69
C SER A 91 1.94 10.27 1.72
N ALA A 92 2.31 9.16 1.08
CA ALA A 92 3.36 9.12 0.07
C ALA A 92 3.04 10.01 -1.16
N THR A 93 1.75 10.06 -1.54
CA THR A 93 1.28 10.92 -2.65
C THR A 93 1.22 12.40 -2.24
N GLY A 94 0.80 12.70 -1.01
CA GLY A 94 0.70 14.05 -0.47
C GLY A 94 2.05 14.74 -0.26
N GLN A 95 3.07 14.01 0.18
CA GLN A 95 4.45 14.55 0.29
C GLN A 95 5.01 15.01 -1.07
N ARG A 96 4.68 14.30 -2.15
CA ARG A 96 5.09 14.67 -3.52
C ARG A 96 4.46 15.99 -4.02
N ALA A 97 3.31 16.40 -3.47
CA ALA A 97 2.65 17.65 -3.81
C ALA A 97 3.23 18.86 -3.05
N ALA A 98 3.86 18.63 -1.88
CA ALA A 98 4.47 19.67 -1.06
C ALA A 98 5.90 20.03 -1.51
N ASP A 99 6.62 19.12 -2.19
CA ASP A 99 7.95 19.35 -2.77
C ASP A 99 7.90 20.17 -4.08
N GLY A 100 7.06 21.21 -4.09
CA GLY A 100 6.71 22.05 -5.23
C GLY A 100 7.92 22.62 -5.96
N THR A 101 8.35 21.92 -7.01
CA THR A 101 8.80 22.58 -8.24
C THR A 101 7.80 22.19 -9.31
N SER A 102 6.87 23.12 -9.61
CA SER A 102 5.96 22.96 -10.74
C SER A 102 6.79 22.77 -12.02
N PRO A 103 6.63 21.67 -12.78
CA PRO A 103 7.31 21.50 -14.06
C PRO A 103 6.77 22.45 -15.15
N PHE A 104 5.80 23.30 -14.81
CA PHE A 104 5.17 24.25 -15.73
C PHE A 104 5.78 25.66 -15.70
N SER A 105 6.88 25.91 -14.96
CA SER A 105 7.63 27.17 -15.13
C SER A 105 8.38 27.16 -16.47
N ARG A 106 7.66 27.44 -17.55
CA ARG A 106 8.20 27.54 -18.90
C ARG A 106 9.11 28.79 -18.98
N LYS A 107 10.43 28.60 -19.10
CA LYS A 107 11.40 29.63 -19.48
C LYS A 107 11.22 30.05 -20.96
N TYR A 108 10.09 30.67 -21.30
CA TYR A 108 9.92 31.28 -22.64
C TYR A 108 10.29 32.77 -22.66
N ASP A 109 10.93 33.28 -21.59
CA ASP A 109 11.29 34.70 -21.46
C ASP A 109 12.68 35.04 -22.05
N ASP A 110 13.43 34.03 -22.53
CA ASP A 110 14.79 34.19 -23.05
C ASP A 110 14.88 34.30 -24.59
N VAL A 111 13.79 34.69 -25.28
CA VAL A 111 13.81 34.91 -26.75
C VAL A 111 13.84 36.41 -27.04
N PRO A 112 14.97 36.99 -27.46
CA PRO A 112 15.03 38.40 -27.85
C PRO A 112 14.22 38.63 -29.14
N LEU A 113 13.40 39.70 -29.15
CA LEU A 113 12.79 40.25 -30.36
C LEU A 113 13.81 41.05 -31.18
#